data_AF-A0A9E2GSD5-F1
#
_entry.id   AF-A0A9E2GSD5-F1
#
_cell.length_a   1.000
_cell.length_b   1.000
_cell.length_c   1.000
_cell.angle_alpha   90.00
_cell.angle_beta   90.00
_cell.angle_gamma   90.00
#
_symmetry.space_group_name_H-M   'P 1'
#
loop_
_entity.id
_entity.type
_entity.pdbx_description
1 polymer ?
#
loop_
_entity_poly.entity_id
_entity_poly.type
_entity_poly.pdbx_seq_one_letter_code
_entity_poly.pdbx_strand_id
1 'polypeptide(L)'
;MRHRHRTLLPPTEPPWKKTVRRFLIGSGLLGMLYLYVFVLSPASCSSVQKKIDQTVEQNTRAETGGSRAASDEEKTPGRAALNLQVPAEITGETQEDLMVRDQLAARMVSGRVQKKEKFTQSLVRNGVDMAEARRLISAFESKNVFNFARAQPGQLFTIQMSDDGTRVFTFEYHFSSRMKLQAQRTAKGFTVQKITAPVMSAPWAVGVRIQTNLKAALEAVGENAQLAALVEALFRDEIEPREFEKGDTVRILVEKRTLHKKFFAYGPVLAVQLVSRRKGSFSAYRGPNGGYYTADGLSFFRRFLPRPLPGNAPPEPDPQTGGVVFPAHRNPPVWTLAPGKVVEAGWAGQLGRRVEIVHENEVRSVFYQLGSIATGLKAGDTVTRRQIIGSAGFSGTTPDRNGAGVLVTQAGRPVSIYALSTTRQDPLPADLVPAFSRQVETHGALLSALQFDAMGLAKSTANATVKKEEKTEKAPAAGKPASRKRKPPVRP
;
A
#
# COMPACT_ATOMS: atom_id res chain seq x y z
N MET A 1 61.69 -13.01 6.45
CA MET A 1 61.65 -12.80 7.91
C MET A 1 60.28 -13.18 8.46
N ARG A 2 60.27 -14.18 9.35
CA ARG A 2 59.31 -14.54 10.40
C ARG A 2 57.79 -14.43 10.15
N HIS A 3 57.21 -15.62 9.95
CA HIS A 3 55.89 -16.03 10.39
C HIS A 3 55.57 -15.62 11.84
N ARG A 4 54.31 -15.21 12.10
CA ARG A 4 53.63 -15.51 13.37
C ARG A 4 52.22 -16.02 13.10
N HIS A 5 52.03 -17.28 13.50
CA HIS A 5 50.74 -17.92 13.72
C HIS A 5 49.91 -17.15 14.75
N ARG A 6 48.62 -17.00 14.49
CA ARG A 6 47.64 -16.66 15.51
C ARG A 6 46.61 -17.78 15.56
N THR A 7 46.58 -18.44 16.71
CA THR A 7 45.72 -19.55 17.11
C THR A 7 44.25 -19.12 17.11
N LEU A 8 43.40 -19.97 16.52
CA LEU A 8 41.95 -19.83 16.44
C LEU A 8 41.31 -20.20 17.78
N LEU A 9 40.59 -19.25 18.40
CA LEU A 9 39.61 -19.52 19.45
C LEU A 9 38.25 -19.81 18.78
N PRO A 10 37.44 -20.75 19.30
CA PRO A 10 36.14 -21.06 18.73
C PRO A 10 35.15 -19.90 18.93
N PRO A 11 34.22 -19.66 17.98
CA PRO A 11 33.23 -18.60 18.11
C PRO A 11 32.23 -18.93 19.23
N THR A 12 32.08 -18.01 20.16
CA THR A 12 31.03 -18.01 21.17
C THR A 12 29.67 -17.80 20.50
N GLU A 13 28.69 -18.64 20.86
CA GLU A 13 27.34 -18.56 20.30
C GLU A 13 26.65 -17.22 20.67
N PRO A 14 25.93 -16.58 19.73
CA PRO A 14 25.22 -15.35 20.00
C PRO A 14 23.96 -15.57 20.88
N PRO A 15 23.65 -14.63 21.81
CA PRO A 15 22.73 -14.85 22.94
C PRO A 15 21.23 -14.96 22.58
N TRP A 16 20.85 -14.96 21.31
CA TRP A 16 19.45 -15.01 20.89
C TRP A 16 18.85 -16.43 20.85
N LYS A 17 19.66 -17.49 20.88
CA LYS A 17 19.14 -18.88 20.85
C LYS A 17 18.55 -19.38 22.18
N LYS A 18 18.89 -18.79 23.33
CA LYS A 18 18.23 -19.11 24.63
C LYS A 18 16.87 -18.43 24.79
N THR A 19 16.60 -17.36 24.04
CA THR A 19 15.35 -16.59 24.10
C THR A 19 14.22 -17.22 23.28
N VAL A 20 14.55 -17.94 22.20
CA VAL A 20 13.55 -18.58 21.32
C VAL A 20 12.87 -19.79 21.98
N ARG A 21 13.56 -20.51 22.87
CA ARG A 21 12.97 -21.68 23.56
C ARG A 21 12.00 -21.29 24.69
N ARG A 22 12.05 -20.05 25.19
CA ARG A 22 11.09 -19.51 26.18
C ARG A 22 9.89 -18.82 25.52
N PHE A 23 9.99 -18.38 24.27
CA PHE A 23 8.90 -17.73 23.53
C PHE A 23 7.85 -18.71 22.96
N LEU A 24 8.23 -19.97 22.77
CA LEU A 24 7.34 -21.02 22.24
C LEU A 24 6.43 -21.70 23.29
N ILE A 25 6.65 -21.46 24.59
CA ILE A 25 5.79 -21.99 25.67
C ILE A 25 4.80 -20.90 26.16
N GLY A 26 5.13 -19.61 26.02
CA GLY A 26 4.26 -18.50 26.45
C GLY A 26 3.18 -18.06 25.47
N SER A 27 3.26 -18.47 24.20
CA SER A 27 2.29 -18.08 23.15
C SER A 27 1.11 -19.04 22.99
N GLY A 28 1.21 -20.26 23.54
CA GLY A 28 0.11 -21.24 23.53
C GLY A 28 -0.99 -21.00 24.57
N LEU A 29 -0.68 -20.32 25.69
CA LEU A 29 -1.63 -20.07 26.77
C LEU A 29 -2.51 -18.82 26.52
N LEU A 30 -2.02 -17.83 25.78
CA LEU A 30 -2.79 -16.62 25.47
C LEU A 30 -3.80 -16.84 24.32
N GLY A 31 -3.51 -17.77 23.40
CA GLY A 31 -4.44 -18.18 22.33
C GLY A 31 -5.59 -19.07 22.84
N MET A 32 -5.35 -19.88 23.87
CA MET A 32 -6.40 -20.68 24.54
C MET A 32 -7.38 -19.83 25.35
N LEU A 33 -6.92 -18.72 25.94
CA LEU A 33 -7.80 -17.78 26.67
C LEU A 33 -8.72 -16.99 25.72
N TYR A 34 -8.24 -16.71 24.49
CA TYR A 34 -9.02 -15.98 23.49
C TYR A 34 -10.08 -16.84 22.78
N LEU A 35 -9.86 -18.17 22.72
CA LEU A 35 -10.86 -19.12 22.19
C LEU A 35 -11.92 -19.48 23.25
N TYR A 36 -11.60 -19.37 24.54
CA TYR A 36 -12.52 -19.71 25.65
C TYR A 36 -13.62 -18.65 25.89
N VAL A 37 -13.41 -17.41 25.44
CA VAL A 37 -14.36 -16.30 25.64
C VAL A 37 -15.46 -16.28 24.57
N PHE A 38 -15.36 -17.07 23.49
CA PHE A 38 -16.29 -16.95 22.35
C PHE A 38 -17.08 -18.21 21.97
N VAL A 39 -16.94 -19.35 22.68
CA VAL A 39 -17.72 -20.57 22.38
C VAL A 39 -18.21 -21.25 23.66
N LEU A 40 -19.49 -21.00 23.97
CA LEU A 40 -20.45 -21.83 24.73
C LEU A 40 -19.98 -22.47 26.06
N SER A 41 -20.49 -21.94 27.17
CA SER A 41 -21.01 -22.82 28.24
C SER A 41 -22.27 -22.21 28.87
N PRO A 42 -23.47 -22.77 28.61
CA PRO A 42 -24.72 -22.38 29.26
C PRO A 42 -24.79 -22.72 30.76
N ALA A 43 -23.76 -23.32 31.35
CA ALA A 43 -23.83 -23.89 32.69
C ALA A 43 -23.61 -22.87 33.82
N SER A 44 -23.04 -21.68 33.56
CA SER A 44 -22.73 -20.70 34.61
C SER A 44 -23.87 -19.73 34.96
N CYS A 45 -25.03 -19.83 34.28
CA CYS A 45 -26.18 -18.99 34.60
C CYS A 45 -27.10 -19.59 35.69
N SER A 46 -27.04 -20.90 35.95
CA SER A 46 -27.96 -21.57 36.89
C SER A 46 -27.62 -21.35 38.38
N SER A 47 -26.34 -21.14 38.71
CA SER A 47 -25.89 -20.97 40.10
C SER A 47 -26.14 -19.55 40.62
N VAL A 48 -26.19 -18.55 39.74
CA VAL A 48 -26.45 -17.16 40.10
C VAL A 48 -27.96 -16.94 40.22
N GLN A 49 -28.77 -17.52 39.32
CA GLN A 49 -30.23 -17.47 39.41
C GLN A 49 -30.76 -18.17 40.67
N LYS A 50 -30.21 -19.35 41.03
CA LYS A 50 -30.59 -20.04 42.29
C LYS A 50 -30.30 -19.24 43.57
N LYS A 51 -29.23 -18.43 43.58
CA LYS A 51 -28.92 -17.54 44.71
C LYS A 51 -29.84 -16.32 44.75
N ILE A 52 -30.28 -15.82 43.59
CA ILE A 52 -31.25 -14.73 43.49
C ILE A 52 -32.62 -15.22 43.97
N ASP A 53 -33.08 -16.39 43.52
CA ASP A 53 -34.38 -16.94 43.89
C ASP A 53 -34.47 -17.27 45.40
N GLN A 54 -33.38 -17.80 46.00
CA GLN A 54 -33.30 -18.02 47.45
C GLN A 54 -33.32 -16.72 48.27
N THR A 55 -32.73 -15.64 47.75
CA THR A 55 -32.70 -14.34 48.42
C THR A 55 -34.08 -13.65 48.32
N VAL A 56 -34.79 -13.85 47.21
CA VAL A 56 -36.16 -13.34 47.02
C VAL A 56 -37.16 -14.08 47.91
N GLU A 57 -37.08 -15.41 48.05
CA GLU A 57 -37.93 -16.19 48.96
C GLU A 57 -37.71 -15.87 50.45
N GLN A 58 -36.46 -15.58 50.86
CA GLN A 58 -36.16 -15.20 52.24
C GLN A 58 -36.72 -13.81 52.59
N ASN A 59 -36.73 -12.89 51.64
CA ASN A 59 -37.27 -11.55 51.84
C ASN A 59 -38.80 -11.51 51.78
N THR A 60 -39.44 -12.36 50.95
CA THR A 60 -40.91 -12.46 50.90
C THR A 60 -41.51 -13.20 52.10
N ARG A 61 -40.75 -14.09 52.78
CA ARG A 61 -41.15 -14.69 54.07
C ARG A 61 -41.01 -13.75 55.27
N ALA A 62 -40.19 -12.72 55.18
CA ALA A 62 -40.00 -11.75 56.27
C ALA A 62 -41.12 -10.70 56.37
N GLU A 63 -41.96 -10.55 55.33
CA GLU A 63 -43.03 -9.54 55.27
C GLU A 63 -44.45 -10.08 55.62
N THR A 64 -44.62 -11.36 55.96
CA THR A 64 -45.94 -11.96 56.29
C THR A 64 -46.06 -12.44 57.74
N GLY A 65 -45.66 -11.62 58.70
CA GLY A 65 -45.90 -11.92 60.13
C GLY A 65 -45.90 -10.67 61.01
N GLY A 66 -47.07 -10.07 61.22
CA GLY A 66 -47.26 -9.09 62.29
C GLY A 66 -48.34 -8.03 62.05
N SER A 67 -49.61 -8.43 62.10
CA SER A 67 -50.74 -7.51 62.28
C SER A 67 -51.03 -7.34 63.77
N ARG A 68 -51.01 -6.11 64.30
CA ARG A 68 -52.13 -5.51 65.07
C ARG A 68 -51.84 -4.09 65.62
N ALA A 69 -52.78 -3.20 65.28
CA ALA A 69 -53.44 -2.15 66.06
C ALA A 69 -52.71 -0.83 66.43
N ALA A 70 -53.27 0.26 65.85
CA ALA A 70 -53.68 1.57 66.43
C ALA A 70 -52.65 2.36 67.29
N SER A 71 -52.44 3.66 67.16
CA SER A 71 -53.34 4.79 66.84
C SER A 71 -52.53 6.08 66.60
N ASP A 72 -53.11 6.96 65.78
CA ASP A 72 -53.12 8.42 65.84
C ASP A 72 -51.86 9.32 65.68
N GLU A 73 -52.16 10.38 64.91
CA GLU A 73 -51.60 11.74 64.83
C GLU A 73 -50.43 12.10 63.89
N GLU A 74 -50.88 12.76 62.82
CA GLU A 74 -50.29 13.67 61.85
C GLU A 74 -49.31 14.74 62.38
N LYS A 75 -48.13 14.85 61.73
CA LYS A 75 -47.59 16.11 61.15
C LYS A 75 -46.23 15.90 60.42
N THR A 76 -46.25 16.04 59.10
CA THR A 76 -45.10 16.37 58.22
C THR A 76 -44.47 17.70 58.70
N PRO A 77 -43.14 18.01 58.61
CA PRO A 77 -42.33 17.81 57.40
C PRO A 77 -40.81 17.53 57.57
N GLY A 78 -40.16 17.09 56.49
CA GLY A 78 -38.70 17.23 56.36
C GLY A 78 -38.02 16.24 55.45
N ARG A 79 -37.87 16.61 54.17
CA ARG A 79 -36.83 16.05 53.30
C ARG A 79 -35.45 16.34 53.91
N ALA A 80 -34.80 15.34 54.48
CA ALA A 80 -33.35 15.33 54.65
C ALA A 80 -32.83 13.89 54.78
N ALA A 81 -31.96 13.53 53.85
CA ALA A 81 -30.96 12.45 53.91
C ALA A 81 -31.45 11.01 54.17
N LEU A 82 -31.19 10.14 53.19
CA LEU A 82 -30.35 8.95 53.38
C LEU A 82 -29.97 8.40 52.00
N ASN A 83 -29.02 9.08 51.37
CA ASN A 83 -28.20 8.52 50.32
C ASN A 83 -27.21 7.54 51.00
N LEU A 84 -27.65 6.31 51.27
CA LEU A 84 -26.76 5.25 51.75
C LEU A 84 -25.93 4.75 50.57
N GLN A 85 -24.86 5.47 50.26
CA GLN A 85 -23.71 4.89 49.58
C GLN A 85 -23.05 3.94 50.57
N VAL A 86 -23.32 2.65 50.40
CA VAL A 86 -22.60 1.59 51.12
C VAL A 86 -21.12 1.67 50.69
N PRO A 87 -20.18 1.86 51.63
CA PRO A 87 -18.75 1.89 51.31
C PRO A 87 -18.31 0.55 50.70
N ALA A 88 -17.43 0.62 49.69
CA ALA A 88 -16.85 -0.54 48.99
C ALA A 88 -16.11 -1.54 49.91
N GLU A 89 -15.89 -1.19 51.18
CA GLU A 89 -15.29 -2.06 52.19
C GLU A 89 -16.22 -3.20 52.64
N ILE A 90 -17.53 -3.15 52.35
CA ILE A 90 -18.52 -4.12 52.83
C ILE A 90 -18.88 -5.19 51.78
N THR A 91 -18.60 -4.97 50.49
CA THR A 91 -19.01 -5.87 49.39
C THR A 91 -17.95 -6.88 48.94
N GLY A 92 -16.69 -6.75 49.37
CA GLY A 92 -15.60 -7.65 48.94
C GLY A 92 -15.32 -7.60 47.42
N GLU A 93 -15.87 -6.62 46.71
CA GLU A 93 -15.64 -6.41 45.28
C GLU A 93 -14.17 -6.05 45.06
N THR A 94 -13.50 -6.79 44.18
CA THR A 94 -12.13 -6.44 43.81
C THR A 94 -12.12 -5.13 43.01
N GLN A 95 -10.98 -4.46 42.95
CA GLN A 95 -10.82 -3.25 42.14
C GLN A 95 -11.14 -3.50 40.64
N GLU A 96 -11.02 -4.75 40.18
CA GLU A 96 -11.41 -5.19 38.84
C GLU A 96 -12.94 -5.28 38.68
N ASP A 97 -13.66 -5.81 39.69
CA ASP A 97 -15.12 -5.91 39.67
C ASP A 97 -15.80 -4.53 39.62
N LEU A 98 -15.28 -3.57 40.40
CA LEU A 98 -15.73 -2.17 40.39
C LEU A 98 -15.48 -1.49 39.04
N MET A 99 -14.32 -1.76 38.41
CA MET A 99 -14.01 -1.22 37.08
C MET A 99 -14.92 -1.79 35.99
N VAL A 100 -15.25 -3.07 36.05
CA VAL A 100 -16.16 -3.72 35.09
C VAL A 100 -17.58 -3.18 35.23
N ARG A 101 -18.07 -3.02 36.46
CA ARG A 101 -19.39 -2.42 36.74
C ARG A 101 -19.49 -0.98 36.25
N ASP A 102 -18.49 -0.15 36.56
CA ASP A 102 -18.41 1.23 36.09
C ASP A 102 -18.32 1.31 34.56
N GLN A 103 -17.61 0.38 33.91
CA GLN A 103 -17.51 0.32 32.45
C GLN A 103 -18.82 -0.13 31.78
N LEU A 104 -19.63 -0.98 32.43
CA LEU A 104 -20.95 -1.39 31.97
C LEU A 104 -21.97 -0.24 32.07
N ALA A 105 -21.83 0.64 33.05
CA ALA A 105 -22.63 1.86 33.21
C ALA A 105 -22.12 3.05 32.36
N ALA A 106 -21.02 2.87 31.62
CA ALA A 106 -20.37 3.97 30.90
C ALA A 106 -21.12 4.39 29.64
N ARG A 107 -21.29 5.70 29.46
CA ARG A 107 -21.82 6.28 28.23
C ARG A 107 -20.77 6.31 27.12
N MET A 108 -21.23 6.09 25.89
CA MET A 108 -20.40 6.14 24.69
C MET A 108 -20.68 7.43 23.91
N VAL A 109 -19.63 8.21 23.62
CA VAL A 109 -19.71 9.46 22.87
C VAL A 109 -18.80 9.39 21.67
N SER A 110 -19.31 9.79 20.51
CA SER A 110 -18.50 9.97 19.30
C SER A 110 -18.38 11.45 18.95
N GLY A 111 -17.16 11.88 18.63
CA GLY A 111 -16.85 13.27 18.32
C GLY A 111 -15.93 13.41 17.10
N ARG A 112 -15.79 14.65 16.63
CA ARG A 112 -14.85 15.04 15.56
C ARG A 112 -13.87 16.09 16.08
N VAL A 113 -12.63 16.02 15.61
CA VAL A 113 -11.63 17.08 15.80
C VAL A 113 -12.08 18.32 15.04
N GLN A 114 -12.16 19.49 15.69
CA GLN A 114 -12.51 20.72 14.97
C GLN A 114 -11.29 21.45 14.44
N LYS A 115 -11.58 22.35 13.50
CA LYS A 115 -10.60 23.27 12.95
C LYS A 115 -10.27 24.34 13.98
N LYS A 116 -8.98 24.72 14.08
CA LYS A 116 -8.47 25.81 14.93
C LYS A 116 -8.63 25.61 16.45
N GLU A 117 -8.86 24.39 16.93
CA GLU A 117 -8.90 24.07 18.36
C GLU A 117 -7.82 23.04 18.73
N LYS A 118 -7.39 23.04 19.99
CA LYS A 118 -6.50 21.98 20.51
C LYS A 118 -7.32 20.70 20.69
N PHE A 119 -6.71 19.53 20.45
CA PHE A 119 -7.41 18.24 20.61
C PHE A 119 -8.02 18.06 22.01
N THR A 120 -7.39 18.59 23.06
CA THR A 120 -7.94 18.61 24.43
C THR A 120 -9.30 19.32 24.50
N GLN A 121 -9.49 20.41 23.76
CA GLN A 121 -10.78 21.14 23.72
C GLN A 121 -11.85 20.31 23.01
N SER A 122 -11.48 19.55 21.98
CA SER A 122 -12.40 18.60 21.33
C SER A 122 -12.91 17.54 22.31
N LEU A 123 -12.05 17.00 23.18
CA LEU A 123 -12.45 16.03 24.21
C LEU A 123 -13.39 16.66 25.26
N VAL A 124 -13.03 17.85 25.75
CA VAL A 124 -13.81 18.57 26.77
C VAL A 124 -15.19 18.95 26.28
N ARG A 125 -15.32 19.41 25.02
CA ARG A 125 -16.64 19.69 24.42
C ARG A 125 -17.51 18.44 24.31
N ASN A 126 -16.91 17.25 24.19
CA ASN A 126 -17.63 15.97 24.16
C ASN A 126 -17.86 15.40 25.58
N GLY A 127 -17.64 16.21 26.62
CA GLY A 127 -17.99 15.90 28.00
C GLY A 127 -16.93 15.13 28.78
N VAL A 128 -15.67 15.13 28.34
CA VAL A 128 -14.55 14.61 29.13
C VAL A 128 -14.02 15.71 30.05
N ASP A 129 -13.75 15.40 31.32
CA ASP A 129 -13.12 16.35 32.23
C ASP A 129 -11.73 16.81 31.72
N MET A 130 -11.35 18.06 32.01
CA MET A 130 -10.10 18.66 31.55
C MET A 130 -8.86 17.92 32.07
N ALA A 131 -8.85 17.50 33.33
CA ALA A 131 -7.72 16.79 33.91
C ALA A 131 -7.59 15.39 33.31
N GLU A 132 -8.72 14.72 33.09
CA GLU A 132 -8.79 13.41 32.46
C GLU A 132 -8.37 13.45 30.98
N ALA A 133 -8.82 14.44 30.22
CA ALA A 133 -8.42 14.67 28.84
C ALA A 133 -6.90 14.88 28.70
N ARG A 134 -6.29 15.61 29.64
CA ARG A 134 -4.82 15.79 29.68
C ARG A 134 -4.11 14.48 29.99
N ARG A 135 -4.58 13.70 30.98
CA ARG A 135 -4.00 12.38 31.32
C ARG A 135 -4.02 11.43 30.12
N LEU A 136 -5.14 11.39 29.39
CA LEU A 136 -5.28 10.57 28.19
C LEU A 136 -4.26 10.97 27.12
N ILE A 137 -4.14 12.27 26.80
CA ILE A 137 -3.20 12.78 25.81
C ILE A 137 -1.75 12.49 26.23
N SER A 138 -1.40 12.76 27.50
CA SER A 138 -0.07 12.50 28.04
C SER A 138 0.30 11.02 28.00
N ALA A 139 -0.65 10.09 28.11
CA ALA A 139 -0.38 8.66 27.99
C ALA A 139 0.11 8.26 26.58
N PHE A 140 -0.44 8.89 25.52
CA PHE A 140 0.03 8.68 24.14
C PHE A 140 1.39 9.32 23.87
N GLU A 141 1.59 10.54 24.38
CA GLU A 141 2.81 11.32 24.12
C GLU A 141 4.01 10.78 24.91
N SER A 142 3.84 10.42 26.18
CA SER A 142 4.91 9.86 27.03
C SER A 142 5.45 8.52 26.51
N LYS A 143 4.61 7.71 25.88
CA LYS A 143 4.99 6.44 25.24
C LYS A 143 5.36 6.59 23.76
N ASN A 144 5.47 7.84 23.26
CA ASN A 144 5.78 8.19 21.89
C ASN A 144 4.89 7.47 20.84
N VAL A 145 3.62 7.23 21.18
CA VAL A 145 2.66 6.54 20.31
C VAL A 145 2.09 7.51 19.27
N PHE A 146 1.71 8.71 19.71
CA PHE A 146 1.19 9.76 18.85
C PHE A 146 1.21 11.13 19.53
N ASN A 147 1.44 12.19 18.76
CA ASN A 147 1.35 13.57 19.21
C ASN A 147 0.07 14.20 18.67
N PHE A 148 -0.85 14.56 19.56
CA PHE A 148 -2.17 15.08 19.17
C PHE A 148 -2.14 16.53 18.66
N ALA A 149 -1.01 17.22 18.73
CA ALA A 149 -0.81 18.47 17.98
C ALA A 149 -0.86 18.25 16.45
N ARG A 150 -0.66 17.01 15.98
CA ARG A 150 -0.75 16.62 14.56
C ARG A 150 -2.12 16.09 14.17
N ALA A 151 -3.09 16.08 15.10
CA ALA A 151 -4.45 15.66 14.83
C ALA A 151 -5.09 16.56 13.74
N GLN A 152 -5.70 15.95 12.73
CA GLN A 152 -6.30 16.67 11.62
C GLN A 152 -7.78 16.96 11.91
N PRO A 153 -8.27 18.17 11.57
CA PRO A 153 -9.69 18.49 11.62
C PRO A 153 -10.53 17.49 10.82
N GLY A 154 -11.68 17.09 11.36
CA GLY A 154 -12.61 16.15 10.75
C GLY A 154 -12.37 14.67 11.09
N GLN A 155 -11.23 14.31 11.69
CA GLN A 155 -10.99 12.94 12.18
C GLN A 155 -11.93 12.60 13.33
N LEU A 156 -12.41 11.35 13.33
CA LEU A 156 -13.37 10.84 14.30
C LEU A 156 -12.66 10.26 15.53
N PHE A 157 -13.31 10.39 16.68
CA PHE A 157 -12.96 9.63 17.88
C PHE A 157 -14.21 9.14 18.59
N THR A 158 -14.06 8.06 19.33
CA THR A 158 -15.08 7.47 20.18
C THR A 158 -14.51 7.33 21.58
N ILE A 159 -15.32 7.66 22.58
CA ILE A 159 -14.94 7.64 23.99
C ILE A 159 -16.01 6.89 24.77
N GLN A 160 -15.59 5.94 25.58
CA GLN A 160 -16.41 5.35 26.62
C GLN A 160 -15.99 5.96 27.95
N MET A 161 -16.90 6.63 28.63
CA MET A 161 -16.61 7.38 29.85
C MET A 161 -17.74 7.25 30.88
N SER A 162 -17.45 7.56 32.14
CA SER A 162 -18.47 7.71 33.18
C SER A 162 -19.44 8.85 32.86
N ASP A 163 -20.64 8.83 33.44
CA ASP A 163 -21.67 9.84 33.15
C ASP A 163 -21.21 11.26 33.45
N ASP A 164 -20.47 11.45 34.55
CA ASP A 164 -19.85 12.71 34.98
C ASP A 164 -18.64 13.13 34.12
N GLY A 165 -18.16 12.27 33.21
CA GLY A 165 -17.03 12.55 32.34
C GLY A 165 -15.66 12.52 33.01
N THR A 166 -15.58 12.18 34.29
CA THR A 166 -14.33 12.21 35.07
C THR A 166 -13.43 11.01 34.81
N ARG A 167 -13.99 9.91 34.30
CA ARG A 167 -13.25 8.67 34.01
C ARG A 167 -13.49 8.22 32.57
N VAL A 168 -12.43 8.17 31.78
CA VAL A 168 -12.44 7.53 30.46
C VAL A 168 -12.00 6.07 30.62
N PHE A 169 -12.83 5.13 30.18
CA PHE A 169 -12.53 3.69 30.18
C PHE A 169 -11.84 3.26 28.90
N THR A 170 -12.39 3.66 27.75
CA THR A 170 -11.81 3.39 26.44
C THR A 170 -11.86 4.63 25.57
N PHE A 171 -10.85 4.79 24.73
CA PHE A 171 -10.77 5.86 23.76
C PHE A 171 -10.24 5.32 22.45
N GLU A 172 -10.94 5.57 21.35
CA GLU A 172 -10.51 5.24 20.00
C GLU A 172 -10.42 6.51 19.15
N TYR A 173 -9.29 6.69 18.48
CA TYR A 173 -9.07 7.79 17.54
C TYR A 173 -8.80 7.25 16.15
N HIS A 174 -9.67 7.58 15.21
CA HIS A 174 -9.64 7.09 13.84
C HIS A 174 -8.78 8.00 12.97
N PHE A 175 -7.46 7.79 13.02
CA PHE A 175 -6.50 8.56 12.23
C PHE A 175 -6.68 8.34 10.72
N SER A 176 -7.00 7.11 10.31
CA SER A 176 -7.37 6.79 8.92
C SER A 176 -8.20 5.52 8.89
N SER A 177 -8.66 5.11 7.69
CA SER A 177 -9.30 3.82 7.49
C SER A 177 -8.44 2.62 7.93
N ARG A 178 -7.11 2.76 7.88
CA ARG A 178 -6.14 1.71 8.25
C ARG A 178 -5.61 1.81 9.66
N MET A 179 -5.75 2.95 10.31
CA MET A 179 -5.00 3.24 11.54
C MET A 179 -5.93 3.86 12.56
N LYS A 180 -6.05 3.18 13.70
CA LYS A 180 -6.68 3.74 14.89
C LYS A 180 -5.69 3.77 16.05
N LEU A 181 -5.81 4.78 16.89
CA LEU A 181 -5.14 4.80 18.18
C LEU A 181 -6.17 4.36 19.22
N GLN A 182 -5.74 3.55 20.17
CA GLN A 182 -6.62 3.06 21.23
C GLN A 182 -5.96 3.31 22.57
N ALA A 183 -6.75 3.79 23.54
CA ALA A 183 -6.39 3.79 24.95
C ALA A 183 -7.40 2.94 25.72
N GLN A 184 -6.90 2.18 26.68
CA GLN A 184 -7.70 1.44 27.63
C GLN A 184 -7.20 1.76 29.04
N ARG A 185 -8.14 2.10 29.92
CA ARG A 185 -7.85 2.40 31.33
C ARG A 185 -7.42 1.12 32.06
N THR A 186 -6.47 1.30 32.96
CA THR A 186 -5.89 0.29 33.86
C THR A 186 -5.77 0.89 35.26
N ALA A 187 -5.50 0.06 36.26
CA ALA A 187 -5.29 0.54 37.64
C ALA A 187 -4.18 1.62 37.76
N LYS A 188 -3.19 1.64 36.86
CA LYS A 188 -2.04 2.56 36.87
C LYS A 188 -2.14 3.73 35.88
N GLY A 189 -3.28 3.93 35.20
CA GLY A 189 -3.46 4.94 34.16
C GLY A 189 -3.95 4.33 32.84
N PHE A 190 -3.33 4.67 31.71
CA PHE A 190 -3.74 4.16 30.39
C PHE A 190 -2.68 3.26 29.72
N THR A 191 -3.14 2.13 29.20
CA THR A 191 -2.44 1.39 28.16
C THR A 191 -2.87 1.96 26.82
N VAL A 192 -1.90 2.39 26.02
CA VAL A 192 -2.14 3.00 24.71
C VAL A 192 -1.43 2.19 23.64
N GLN A 193 -2.07 2.08 22.49
CA GLN A 193 -1.52 1.36 21.36
C GLN A 193 -1.98 1.96 20.03
N LYS A 194 -1.15 1.79 19.02
CA LYS A 194 -1.48 2.10 17.63
C LYS A 194 -1.86 0.80 16.93
N ILE A 195 -3.12 0.69 16.54
CA ILE A 195 -3.65 -0.47 15.82
C ILE A 195 -3.68 -0.11 14.34
N THR A 196 -2.91 -0.87 13.55
CA THR A 196 -2.96 -0.78 12.08
C THR A 196 -3.71 -1.99 11.57
N ALA A 197 -4.86 -1.77 10.95
CA ALA A 197 -5.63 -2.83 10.31
C ALA A 197 -4.78 -3.45 9.18
N PRO A 198 -4.66 -4.79 9.14
CA PRO A 198 -3.85 -5.45 8.14
C PRO A 198 -4.44 -5.22 6.75
N VAL A 199 -3.59 -4.82 5.81
CA VAL A 199 -3.95 -4.80 4.39
C VAL A 199 -3.65 -6.17 3.82
N MET A 200 -4.69 -6.85 3.36
CA MET A 200 -4.55 -8.14 2.71
C MET A 200 -4.33 -7.90 1.21
N SER A 201 -3.23 -8.42 0.68
CA SER A 201 -2.87 -8.33 -0.74
C SER A 201 -2.98 -9.69 -1.39
N ALA A 202 -3.66 -9.77 -2.53
CA ALA A 202 -3.74 -10.99 -3.33
C ALA A 202 -3.64 -10.66 -4.82
N PRO A 203 -3.03 -11.54 -5.65
CA PRO A 203 -3.08 -11.40 -7.09
C PRO A 203 -4.53 -11.54 -7.59
N TRP A 204 -4.92 -10.67 -8.51
CA TRP A 204 -6.25 -10.64 -9.10
C TRP A 204 -6.13 -10.49 -10.61
N ALA A 205 -6.70 -11.44 -11.35
CA ALA A 205 -6.66 -11.48 -12.80
C ALA A 205 -8.01 -11.00 -13.38
N VAL A 206 -7.95 -10.06 -14.31
CA VAL A 206 -9.09 -9.51 -15.04
C VAL A 206 -8.76 -9.40 -16.52
N GLY A 207 -9.72 -9.75 -17.37
CA GLY A 207 -9.65 -9.62 -18.82
C GLY A 207 -10.82 -8.82 -19.34
N VAL A 208 -10.55 -7.91 -20.28
CA VAL A 208 -11.56 -7.07 -20.92
C VAL A 208 -11.32 -6.97 -22.42
N ARG A 209 -12.40 -6.94 -23.20
CA ARG A 209 -12.38 -6.57 -24.61
C ARG A 209 -12.83 -5.12 -24.75
N ILE A 210 -12.02 -4.31 -25.43
CA ILE A 210 -12.29 -2.88 -25.58
C ILE A 210 -13.43 -2.69 -26.58
N GLN A 211 -14.45 -1.93 -26.18
CA GLN A 211 -15.53 -1.50 -27.07
C GLN A 211 -15.41 -0.02 -27.44
N THR A 212 -15.05 0.81 -26.45
CA THR A 212 -14.87 2.26 -26.61
C THR A 212 -13.49 2.70 -26.12
N ASN A 213 -13.17 2.43 -24.86
CA ASN A 213 -11.85 2.67 -24.27
C ASN A 213 -11.59 1.72 -23.09
N LEU A 214 -10.34 1.62 -22.66
CA LEU A 214 -9.92 0.70 -21.59
C LEU A 214 -10.62 1.00 -20.26
N LYS A 215 -10.75 2.28 -19.90
CA LYS A 215 -11.43 2.70 -18.67
C LYS A 215 -12.86 2.17 -18.61
N ALA A 216 -13.66 2.43 -19.65
CA ALA A 216 -15.05 1.98 -19.72
C ALA A 216 -15.16 0.45 -19.69
N ALA A 217 -14.23 -0.26 -20.36
CA ALA A 217 -14.22 -1.72 -20.36
C ALA A 217 -13.93 -2.29 -18.95
N LEU A 218 -13.03 -1.67 -18.19
CA LEU A 218 -12.73 -2.06 -16.80
C LEU A 218 -13.86 -1.70 -15.83
N GLU A 219 -14.51 -0.55 -16.02
CA GLU A 219 -15.67 -0.15 -15.21
C GLU A 219 -16.88 -1.09 -15.43
N ALA A 220 -17.09 -1.57 -16.66
CA ALA A 220 -18.13 -2.56 -16.97
C ALA A 220 -17.94 -3.90 -16.23
N VAL A 221 -16.70 -4.25 -15.89
CA VAL A 221 -16.39 -5.40 -15.03
C VAL A 221 -16.27 -5.03 -13.56
N GLY A 222 -16.72 -3.85 -13.13
CA GLY A 222 -16.69 -3.44 -11.73
C GLY A 222 -15.27 -3.25 -11.15
N GLU A 223 -14.27 -3.04 -12.01
CA GLU A 223 -12.97 -2.53 -11.60
C GLU A 223 -12.97 -0.99 -11.69
N ASN A 224 -11.98 -0.33 -11.06
CA ASN A 224 -11.93 1.13 -10.96
C ASN A 224 -11.01 1.73 -12.03
N ALA A 225 -11.35 2.94 -12.50
CA ALA A 225 -10.57 3.75 -13.44
C ALA A 225 -9.07 3.88 -13.09
N GLN A 226 -8.70 3.79 -11.80
CA GLN A 226 -7.30 3.75 -11.37
C GLN A 226 -6.52 2.59 -12.03
N LEU A 227 -7.14 1.42 -12.22
CA LEU A 227 -6.50 0.28 -12.87
C LEU A 227 -6.22 0.58 -14.35
N ALA A 228 -7.15 1.24 -15.04
CA ALA A 228 -6.95 1.67 -16.42
C ALA A 228 -5.74 2.59 -16.55
N ALA A 229 -5.64 3.60 -15.67
CA ALA A 229 -4.52 4.53 -15.65
C ALA A 229 -3.16 3.83 -15.37
N LEU A 230 -3.14 2.83 -14.48
CA LEU A 230 -1.93 2.03 -14.24
C LEU A 230 -1.49 1.26 -15.48
N VAL A 231 -2.44 0.65 -16.20
CA VAL A 231 -2.15 -0.14 -17.41
C VAL A 231 -1.74 0.77 -18.57
N GLU A 232 -2.43 1.88 -18.79
CA GLU A 232 -2.07 2.89 -19.80
C GLU A 232 -0.66 3.46 -19.53
N ALA A 233 -0.31 3.69 -18.26
CA ALA A 233 1.03 4.14 -17.90
C ALA A 233 2.12 3.12 -18.23
N LEU A 234 1.84 1.81 -18.15
CA LEU A 234 2.78 0.76 -18.56
C LEU A 234 2.96 0.72 -20.08
N PHE A 235 1.87 0.80 -20.83
CA PHE A 235 1.91 0.74 -22.30
C PHE A 235 2.31 2.06 -22.97
N ARG A 236 2.55 3.13 -22.21
CA ARG A 236 2.77 4.49 -22.73
C ARG A 236 3.88 4.66 -23.78
N ASP A 237 4.81 3.71 -23.86
CA ASP A 237 5.92 3.69 -24.81
C ASP A 237 5.62 2.86 -26.07
N GLU A 238 4.62 1.97 -25.99
CA GLU A 238 4.22 1.08 -27.08
C GLU A 238 2.94 1.55 -27.77
N ILE A 239 1.95 2.03 -27.00
CA ILE A 239 0.61 2.39 -27.47
C ILE A 239 0.12 3.64 -26.76
N GLU A 240 -0.37 4.61 -27.53
CA GLU A 240 -1.07 5.77 -26.98
C GLU A 240 -2.51 5.42 -26.55
N PRO A 241 -3.11 6.12 -25.57
CA PRO A 241 -4.50 5.86 -25.16
C PRO A 241 -5.54 5.92 -26.30
N ARG A 242 -5.25 6.67 -27.37
CA ARG A 242 -6.12 6.78 -28.56
C ARG A 242 -5.93 5.65 -29.57
N GLU A 243 -4.86 4.88 -29.44
CA GLU A 243 -4.53 3.75 -30.31
C GLU A 243 -5.16 2.43 -29.82
N PHE A 244 -5.82 2.41 -28.66
CA PHE A 244 -6.69 1.30 -28.28
C PHE A 244 -7.91 1.26 -29.19
N GLU A 245 -8.10 0.16 -29.90
CA GLU A 245 -9.18 0.00 -30.86
C GLU A 245 -10.29 -0.93 -30.34
N LYS A 246 -11.48 -0.79 -30.92
CA LYS A 246 -12.59 -1.70 -30.66
C LYS A 246 -12.19 -3.13 -31.05
N GLY A 247 -12.32 -4.05 -30.12
CA GLY A 247 -11.97 -5.47 -30.28
C GLY A 247 -10.59 -5.84 -29.73
N ASP A 248 -9.77 -4.87 -29.31
CA ASP A 248 -8.53 -5.14 -28.58
C ASP A 248 -8.83 -5.87 -27.27
N THR A 249 -7.94 -6.79 -26.88
CA THR A 249 -8.12 -7.60 -25.67
C THR A 249 -7.00 -7.30 -24.68
N VAL A 250 -7.36 -6.92 -23.45
CA VAL A 250 -6.42 -6.63 -22.37
C VAL A 250 -6.62 -7.65 -21.25
N ARG A 251 -5.54 -8.31 -20.84
CA ARG A 251 -5.50 -9.20 -19.68
C ARG A 251 -4.54 -8.63 -18.66
N ILE A 252 -4.98 -8.49 -17.42
CA ILE A 252 -4.26 -7.79 -16.35
C ILE A 252 -4.23 -8.68 -15.13
N LEU A 253 -3.04 -8.91 -14.59
CA LEU A 253 -2.81 -9.52 -13.28
C LEU A 253 -2.28 -8.43 -12.37
N VAL A 254 -3.05 -8.04 -11.36
CA VAL A 254 -2.72 -6.94 -10.45
C VAL A 254 -2.83 -7.37 -9.00
N GLU A 255 -2.01 -6.81 -8.12
CA GLU A 255 -2.21 -6.98 -6.68
C GLU A 255 -3.44 -6.19 -6.23
N LYS A 256 -4.48 -6.86 -5.74
CA LYS A 256 -5.66 -6.21 -5.16
C LYS A 256 -5.52 -6.16 -3.65
N ARG A 257 -5.54 -4.95 -3.09
CA ARG A 257 -5.42 -4.71 -1.66
C ARG A 257 -6.79 -4.54 -1.06
N THR A 258 -7.07 -5.30 -0.01
CA THR A 258 -8.32 -5.23 0.72
C THR A 258 -8.08 -4.85 2.18
N LEU A 259 -9.02 -4.11 2.73
CA LEU A 259 -9.04 -3.65 4.11
C LEU A 259 -10.44 -3.95 4.66
N HIS A 260 -10.51 -4.74 5.74
CA HIS A 260 -11.78 -5.24 6.28
C HIS A 260 -12.68 -5.91 5.20
N LYS A 261 -12.07 -6.76 4.36
CA LYS A 261 -12.73 -7.46 3.23
C LYS A 261 -13.30 -6.55 2.13
N LYS A 262 -13.07 -5.24 2.19
CA LYS A 262 -13.46 -4.28 1.14
C LYS A 262 -12.24 -3.87 0.33
N PHE A 263 -12.44 -3.59 -0.96
CA PHE A 263 -11.39 -3.05 -1.81
C PHE A 263 -10.82 -1.76 -1.20
N PHE A 264 -9.50 -1.69 -1.09
CA PHE A 264 -8.79 -0.55 -0.54
C PHE A 264 -7.97 0.17 -1.60
N ALA A 265 -7.18 -0.57 -2.39
CA ALA A 265 -6.35 -0.02 -3.44
C ALA A 265 -5.85 -1.12 -4.39
N TYR A 266 -5.35 -0.73 -5.55
CA TYR A 266 -4.46 -1.59 -6.32
C TYR A 266 -3.01 -1.43 -5.84
N GLY A 267 -2.29 -2.54 -5.78
CA GLY A 267 -0.84 -2.57 -5.71
C GLY A 267 -0.23 -2.55 -7.13
N PRO A 268 0.99 -3.08 -7.31
CA PRO A 268 1.61 -3.18 -8.62
C PRO A 268 0.82 -4.11 -9.55
N VAL A 269 0.88 -3.79 -10.85
CA VAL A 269 0.53 -4.75 -11.90
C VAL A 269 1.63 -5.79 -11.95
N LEU A 270 1.29 -7.06 -11.81
CA LEU A 270 2.23 -8.18 -11.79
C LEU A 270 2.53 -8.68 -13.20
N ALA A 271 1.52 -8.68 -14.06
CA ALA A 271 1.64 -8.95 -15.48
C ALA A 271 0.51 -8.27 -16.25
N VAL A 272 0.76 -7.91 -17.50
CA VAL A 272 -0.26 -7.41 -18.40
C VAL A 272 0.02 -7.89 -19.82
N GLN A 273 -1.04 -8.23 -20.54
CA GLN A 273 -1.00 -8.58 -21.95
C GLN A 273 -2.05 -7.75 -22.70
N LEU A 274 -1.63 -7.15 -23.79
CA LEU A 274 -2.51 -6.55 -24.77
C LEU A 274 -2.39 -7.33 -26.08
N VAL A 275 -3.52 -7.72 -26.65
CA VAL A 275 -3.62 -8.21 -28.02
C VAL A 275 -4.34 -7.13 -28.82
N SER A 276 -3.56 -6.31 -29.53
CA SER A 276 -4.07 -5.27 -30.42
C SER A 276 -4.30 -5.85 -31.81
N ARG A 277 -5.44 -5.50 -32.43
CA ARG A 277 -5.75 -5.92 -33.80
C ARG A 277 -4.82 -5.29 -34.85
N ARG A 278 -4.24 -4.13 -34.55
CA ARG A 278 -3.41 -3.36 -35.47
C ARG A 278 -1.91 -3.41 -35.15
N LYS A 279 -1.55 -3.40 -33.86
CA LYS A 279 -0.15 -3.26 -33.41
C LYS A 279 0.47 -4.59 -32.97
N GLY A 280 -0.30 -5.68 -32.97
CA GLY A 280 0.15 -7.00 -32.51
C GLY A 280 0.00 -7.17 -31.00
N SER A 281 0.79 -8.08 -30.43
CA SER A 281 0.69 -8.44 -29.01
C SER A 281 1.85 -7.88 -28.20
N PHE A 282 1.53 -7.29 -27.05
CA PHE A 282 2.49 -6.76 -26.09
C PHE A 282 2.28 -7.44 -24.75
N SER A 283 3.36 -7.80 -24.06
CA SER A 283 3.27 -8.36 -22.72
C SER A 283 4.40 -7.82 -21.85
N ALA A 284 4.04 -7.45 -20.62
CA ALA A 284 4.96 -6.93 -19.62
C ALA A 284 4.75 -7.66 -18.30
N TYR A 285 5.86 -7.99 -17.63
CA TYR A 285 5.88 -8.70 -16.36
C TYR A 285 6.73 -7.91 -15.38
N ARG A 286 6.27 -7.81 -14.13
CA ARG A 286 7.02 -7.11 -13.10
C ARG A 286 8.20 -7.94 -12.63
N GLY A 287 9.41 -7.42 -12.77
CA GLY A 287 10.63 -8.05 -12.27
C GLY A 287 10.75 -8.00 -10.74
N PRO A 288 11.63 -8.83 -10.16
CA PRO A 288 11.89 -8.85 -8.71
C PRO A 288 12.43 -7.53 -8.17
N ASN A 289 13.16 -6.76 -8.97
CA ASN A 289 13.64 -5.41 -8.66
C ASN A 289 12.55 -4.32 -8.79
N GLY A 290 11.33 -4.69 -9.21
CA GLY A 290 10.20 -3.78 -9.39
C GLY A 290 10.11 -3.10 -10.77
N GLY A 291 11.06 -3.33 -11.67
CA GLY A 291 10.97 -2.94 -13.08
C GLY A 291 9.94 -3.76 -13.85
N TYR A 292 9.70 -3.40 -15.12
CA TYR A 292 8.80 -4.15 -16.02
C TYR A 292 9.58 -4.62 -17.24
N TYR A 293 9.41 -5.89 -17.58
CA TYR A 293 10.21 -6.58 -18.59
C TYR A 293 9.33 -7.40 -19.53
N THR A 294 9.82 -7.64 -20.74
CA THR A 294 9.27 -8.66 -21.64
C THR A 294 9.51 -10.05 -21.08
N ALA A 295 8.92 -11.09 -21.68
CA ALA A 295 9.15 -12.47 -21.28
C ALA A 295 10.64 -12.87 -21.30
N ASP A 296 11.41 -12.31 -22.24
CA ASP A 296 12.84 -12.56 -22.42
C ASP A 296 13.74 -11.75 -21.46
N GLY A 297 13.15 -10.96 -20.56
CA GLY A 297 13.91 -10.16 -19.58
C GLY A 297 14.44 -8.83 -20.11
N LEU A 298 14.06 -8.41 -21.32
CA LEU A 298 14.36 -7.07 -21.83
C LEU A 298 13.45 -6.04 -21.16
N SER A 299 13.95 -4.82 -20.89
CA SER A 299 13.09 -3.78 -20.31
C SER A 299 11.91 -3.49 -21.23
N PHE A 300 10.71 -3.39 -20.65
CA PHE A 300 9.51 -3.03 -21.38
C PHE A 300 9.53 -1.57 -21.83
N PHE A 301 10.27 -0.71 -21.12
CA PHE A 301 10.37 0.71 -21.44
C PHE A 301 11.48 0.99 -22.45
N ARG A 302 11.19 1.91 -23.37
CA ARG A 302 12.15 2.38 -24.36
C ARG A 302 13.07 3.42 -23.72
N ARG A 303 14.37 3.35 -24.02
CA ARG A 303 15.35 4.33 -23.52
C ARG A 303 15.06 5.71 -24.09
N PHE A 304 14.83 5.79 -25.40
CA PHE A 304 14.45 7.02 -26.11
C PHE A 304 12.97 7.01 -26.48
N LEU A 305 12.30 8.16 -26.37
CA LEU A 305 10.98 8.36 -26.93
C LEU A 305 11.07 8.40 -28.47
N PRO A 306 10.07 7.85 -29.19
CA PRO A 306 10.01 7.96 -30.64
C PRO A 306 9.59 9.37 -31.11
N ARG A 307 9.06 10.20 -30.21
CA ARG A 307 8.53 11.54 -30.51
C ARG A 307 8.76 12.52 -29.36
N PRO A 308 8.96 13.82 -29.68
CA PRO A 308 9.20 14.87 -28.70
C PRO A 308 7.93 15.61 -28.24
N LEU A 309 6.76 15.30 -28.83
CA LEU A 309 5.49 16.02 -28.58
C LEU A 309 4.28 15.11 -28.89
N PRO A 310 3.08 15.41 -28.34
CA PRO A 310 1.91 14.53 -28.43
C PRO A 310 1.31 14.48 -29.84
N GLY A 311 0.62 13.39 -30.16
CA GLY A 311 -0.10 13.21 -31.42
C GLY A 311 0.66 12.37 -32.43
N ASN A 312 0.04 12.12 -33.59
CA ASN A 312 0.47 11.07 -34.52
C ASN A 312 0.75 11.58 -35.95
N ALA A 313 0.78 12.90 -36.16
CA ALA A 313 1.13 13.48 -37.45
C ALA A 313 2.53 13.01 -37.89
N PRO A 314 2.71 12.44 -39.08
CA PRO A 314 4.01 11.97 -39.54
C PRO A 314 5.05 13.09 -39.47
N PRO A 315 6.28 12.83 -38.98
CA PRO A 315 7.34 13.82 -39.07
C PRO A 315 7.74 14.04 -40.52
N GLU A 316 8.14 15.26 -40.82
CA GLU A 316 8.57 15.68 -42.15
C GLU A 316 10.10 15.87 -42.14
N PRO A 317 10.84 15.37 -43.14
CA PRO A 317 12.27 15.63 -43.26
C PRO A 317 12.55 17.13 -43.32
N ASP A 318 13.62 17.58 -42.67
CA ASP A 318 14.12 18.94 -42.75
C ASP A 318 15.42 18.99 -43.57
N PRO A 319 15.37 19.41 -44.84
CA PRO A 319 16.56 19.46 -45.70
C PRO A 319 17.64 20.43 -45.21
N GLN A 320 17.29 21.45 -44.41
CA GLN A 320 18.26 22.46 -43.97
C GLN A 320 19.17 21.92 -42.87
N THR A 321 18.62 21.12 -41.96
CA THR A 321 19.34 20.63 -40.78
C THR A 321 19.71 19.15 -40.86
N GLY A 322 19.11 18.39 -41.80
CA GLY A 322 19.17 16.94 -41.83
C GLY A 322 18.37 16.27 -40.71
N GLY A 323 17.59 17.04 -39.96
CA GLY A 323 16.68 16.57 -38.92
C GLY A 323 15.29 16.23 -39.45
N VAL A 324 14.33 16.19 -38.54
CA VAL A 324 12.91 16.01 -38.84
C VAL A 324 12.08 17.02 -38.06
N VAL A 325 11.03 17.57 -38.67
CA VAL A 325 10.05 18.43 -38.00
C VAL A 325 8.84 17.59 -37.62
N PHE A 326 8.45 17.64 -36.34
CA PHE A 326 7.21 17.06 -35.86
C PHE A 326 6.10 18.12 -35.92
N PRO A 327 5.08 17.97 -36.80
CA PRO A 327 3.99 18.93 -36.88
C PRO A 327 3.17 18.95 -35.60
N ALA A 328 2.68 20.13 -35.23
CA ALA A 328 1.88 20.33 -34.05
C ALA A 328 0.64 21.21 -34.32
N HIS A 329 -0.49 20.84 -33.71
CA HIS A 329 -1.64 21.72 -33.62
C HIS A 329 -1.48 22.63 -32.40
N ARG A 330 -1.38 23.95 -32.60
CA ARG A 330 -1.04 24.93 -31.55
C ARG A 330 0.33 24.65 -30.92
N ASN A 331 0.58 25.06 -29.69
CA ASN A 331 1.92 24.99 -29.08
C ASN A 331 1.97 23.95 -27.96
N PRO A 332 1.82 22.63 -28.24
CA PRO A 332 1.93 21.62 -27.21
C PRO A 332 3.33 21.63 -26.57
N PRO A 333 3.45 21.12 -25.33
CA PRO A 333 4.74 20.95 -24.70
C PRO A 333 5.64 20.02 -25.53
N VAL A 334 6.92 20.38 -25.61
CA VAL A 334 7.99 19.57 -26.18
C VAL A 334 8.82 19.01 -25.05
N TRP A 335 9.12 17.72 -25.11
CA TRP A 335 9.85 16.99 -24.07
C TRP A 335 11.14 16.34 -24.58
N THR A 336 12.09 16.17 -23.65
CA THR A 336 13.32 15.43 -23.93
C THR A 336 13.03 13.94 -24.21
N LEU A 337 13.77 13.37 -25.16
CA LEU A 337 13.61 11.98 -25.62
C LEU A 337 14.08 10.96 -24.58
N ALA A 338 15.11 11.30 -23.80
CA ALA A 338 15.72 10.45 -22.79
C ALA A 338 16.33 11.31 -21.67
N PRO A 339 16.74 10.71 -20.53
CA PRO A 339 17.50 11.44 -19.52
C PRO A 339 18.81 11.96 -20.11
N GLY A 340 19.28 13.10 -19.65
CA GLY A 340 20.49 13.71 -20.19
C GLY A 340 20.84 15.04 -19.53
N LYS A 341 21.88 15.69 -20.05
CA LYS A 341 22.37 16.99 -19.60
C LYS A 341 22.18 18.02 -20.71
N VAL A 342 21.55 19.15 -20.37
CA VAL A 342 21.40 20.28 -21.28
C VAL A 342 22.77 20.91 -21.49
N VAL A 343 23.19 21.01 -22.75
CA VAL A 343 24.45 21.66 -23.12
C VAL A 343 24.21 23.09 -23.58
N GLU A 344 23.07 23.34 -24.22
CA GLU A 344 22.69 24.66 -24.70
C GLU A 344 21.18 24.84 -24.62
N ALA A 345 20.74 26.04 -24.27
CA ALA A 345 19.33 26.43 -24.31
C ALA A 345 19.26 27.95 -24.58
N GLY A 346 18.80 28.34 -25.77
CA GLY A 346 18.80 29.74 -26.15
C GLY A 346 18.38 30.00 -27.59
N TRP A 347 18.68 31.21 -28.07
CA TRP A 347 18.47 31.60 -29.47
C TRP A 347 19.69 31.21 -30.31
N ALA A 348 19.47 30.53 -31.44
CA ALA A 348 20.50 29.97 -32.31
C ALA A 348 20.31 30.38 -33.78
N GLY A 349 20.20 31.69 -34.03
CA GLY A 349 20.12 32.25 -35.37
C GLY A 349 18.95 31.69 -36.18
N GLN A 350 19.23 31.06 -37.32
CA GLN A 350 18.21 30.52 -38.23
C GLN A 350 17.41 29.36 -37.62
N LEU A 351 17.99 28.63 -36.67
CA LEU A 351 17.34 27.56 -35.92
C LEU A 351 16.34 28.07 -34.88
N GLY A 352 16.24 29.39 -34.68
CA GLY A 352 15.35 29.99 -33.70
C GLY A 352 15.70 29.59 -32.27
N ARG A 353 14.69 29.30 -31.46
CA ARG A 353 14.89 28.79 -30.10
C ARG A 353 15.32 27.32 -30.16
N ARG A 354 16.46 27.03 -29.53
CA ARG A 354 17.14 25.75 -29.60
C ARG A 354 17.47 25.23 -28.20
N VAL A 355 17.36 23.92 -28.03
CA VAL A 355 17.84 23.19 -26.84
C VAL A 355 18.66 21.98 -27.31
N GLU A 356 19.91 21.88 -26.85
CA GLU A 356 20.77 20.72 -27.09
C GLU A 356 20.94 19.91 -25.81
N ILE A 357 20.79 18.59 -25.91
CA ILE A 357 20.87 17.66 -24.79
C ILE A 357 21.80 16.51 -25.17
N VAL A 358 22.77 16.24 -24.30
CA VAL A 358 23.64 15.05 -24.40
C VAL A 358 23.07 13.96 -23.51
N HIS A 359 22.97 12.76 -24.05
CA HIS A 359 22.49 11.55 -23.40
C HIS A 359 23.64 10.54 -23.23
N GLU A 360 23.35 9.43 -22.57
CA GLU A 360 24.25 8.26 -22.54
C GLU A 360 24.50 7.70 -23.96
N ASN A 361 25.56 6.88 -24.09
CA ASN A 361 25.94 6.22 -25.35
C ASN A 361 26.25 7.20 -26.51
N GLU A 362 26.83 8.35 -26.18
CA GLU A 362 27.24 9.40 -27.12
C GLU A 362 26.11 9.91 -28.02
N VAL A 363 24.86 9.84 -27.53
CA VAL A 363 23.69 10.35 -28.26
C VAL A 363 23.50 11.82 -27.91
N ARG A 364 23.26 12.66 -28.93
CA ARG A 364 22.88 14.06 -28.77
C ARG A 364 21.57 14.33 -29.46
N SER A 365 20.64 14.99 -28.79
CA SER A 365 19.41 15.50 -29.41
C SER A 365 19.43 17.03 -29.43
N VAL A 366 19.18 17.59 -30.61
CA VAL A 366 19.01 19.02 -30.82
C VAL A 366 17.55 19.27 -31.17
N PHE A 367 16.89 20.06 -30.33
CA PHE A 367 15.54 20.57 -30.57
C PHE A 367 15.66 22.00 -31.07
N TYR A 368 14.97 22.34 -32.14
CA TYR A 368 15.07 23.65 -32.77
C TYR A 368 13.70 24.14 -33.26
N GLN A 369 13.65 25.42 -33.65
CA GLN A 369 12.44 26.16 -34.04
C GLN A 369 11.34 26.20 -32.95
N LEU A 370 11.73 26.04 -31.68
CA LEU A 370 10.77 25.96 -30.57
C LEU A 370 9.96 27.25 -30.42
N GLY A 371 8.70 27.13 -30.02
CA GLY A 371 7.82 28.25 -29.68
C GLY A 371 8.23 28.92 -28.36
N SER A 372 8.73 28.14 -27.41
CA SER A 372 9.35 28.64 -26.19
C SER A 372 10.34 27.62 -25.64
N ILE A 373 11.26 28.09 -24.79
CA ILE A 373 12.10 27.24 -23.95
C ILE A 373 11.46 27.22 -22.55
N ALA A 374 11.48 26.06 -21.88
CA ALA A 374 10.92 25.93 -20.55
C ALA A 374 11.57 26.92 -19.57
N THR A 375 10.74 27.55 -18.73
CA THR A 375 11.21 28.56 -17.79
C THR A 375 12.28 28.00 -16.85
N GLY A 376 13.43 28.68 -16.79
CA GLY A 376 14.55 28.30 -15.93
C GLY A 376 15.48 27.23 -16.49
N LEU A 377 15.16 26.64 -17.67
CA LEU A 377 16.01 25.67 -18.34
C LEU A 377 17.25 26.35 -18.93
N LYS A 378 18.44 25.88 -18.57
CA LYS A 378 19.73 26.42 -19.01
C LYS A 378 20.78 25.32 -19.17
N ALA A 379 21.89 25.68 -19.81
CA ALA A 379 23.07 24.82 -19.90
C ALA A 379 23.53 24.33 -18.51
N GLY A 380 23.86 23.06 -18.40
CA GLY A 380 24.26 22.39 -17.17
C GLY A 380 23.12 21.66 -16.45
N ASP A 381 21.85 22.01 -16.71
CA ASP A 381 20.71 21.36 -16.07
C ASP A 381 20.61 19.88 -16.49
N THR A 382 20.22 19.03 -15.54
CA THR A 382 19.91 17.62 -15.81
C THR A 382 18.42 17.49 -16.10
N VAL A 383 18.08 16.77 -17.17
CA VAL A 383 16.70 16.50 -17.57
C VAL A 383 16.39 15.01 -17.46
N THR A 384 15.15 14.71 -17.10
CA THR A 384 14.61 13.34 -17.07
C THR A 384 13.75 13.06 -18.29
N ARG A 385 13.61 11.79 -18.68
CA ARG A 385 12.76 11.41 -19.83
C ARG A 385 11.34 11.95 -19.70
N ARG A 386 10.78 12.50 -20.80
CA ARG A 386 9.47 13.22 -20.84
C ARG A 386 9.44 14.55 -20.07
N GLN A 387 10.55 15.04 -19.52
CA GLN A 387 10.61 16.39 -18.96
C GLN A 387 10.38 17.43 -20.07
N ILE A 388 9.50 18.39 -19.79
CA ILE A 388 9.20 19.49 -20.70
C ILE A 388 10.43 20.39 -20.80
N ILE A 389 10.89 20.62 -22.03
CA ILE A 389 12.03 21.47 -22.35
C ILE A 389 11.62 22.75 -23.08
N GLY A 390 10.36 22.83 -23.53
CA GLY A 390 9.83 23.97 -24.26
C GLY A 390 8.42 23.70 -24.79
N SER A 391 8.02 24.47 -25.78
CA SER A 391 6.79 24.24 -26.55
C SER A 391 7.08 24.26 -28.05
N ALA A 392 6.25 23.58 -28.82
CA ALA A 392 6.28 23.63 -30.27
C ALA A 392 5.90 25.04 -30.76
N GLY A 393 6.41 25.43 -31.92
CA GLY A 393 6.20 26.75 -32.50
C GLY A 393 6.81 26.87 -33.88
N PHE A 394 7.22 28.09 -34.23
CA PHE A 394 7.72 28.47 -35.56
C PHE A 394 8.78 29.58 -35.47
N SER A 395 9.70 29.50 -34.50
CA SER A 395 10.79 30.51 -34.38
C SER A 395 11.92 30.24 -35.37
N GLY A 396 12.72 31.26 -35.73
CA GLY A 396 13.85 31.11 -36.68
C GLY A 396 13.53 31.71 -38.06
N THR A 397 14.24 31.27 -39.11
CA THR A 397 14.13 31.84 -40.47
C THR A 397 13.29 30.99 -41.44
N THR A 398 12.72 29.87 -40.98
CA THR A 398 11.74 28.97 -41.65
C THR A 398 11.20 28.05 -40.53
N PRO A 399 9.92 27.58 -40.45
CA PRO A 399 8.88 27.44 -41.48
C PRO A 399 7.51 28.10 -41.15
N ASP A 400 6.70 28.29 -42.18
CA ASP A 400 5.23 28.38 -42.21
C ASP A 400 4.47 27.20 -41.54
N ARG A 401 5.20 26.36 -40.78
CA ARG A 401 4.73 25.12 -40.18
C ARG A 401 5.01 25.12 -38.70
N ASN A 402 3.95 25.05 -37.93
CA ASN A 402 4.01 25.01 -36.48
C ASN A 402 4.38 23.59 -36.00
N GLY A 403 5.47 23.46 -35.23
CA GLY A 403 6.02 22.15 -34.85
C GLY A 403 7.26 22.22 -33.96
N ALA A 404 8.00 21.11 -33.90
CA ALA A 404 9.33 21.06 -33.28
C ALA A 404 10.31 20.30 -34.18
N GLY A 405 11.38 20.98 -34.57
CA GLY A 405 12.50 20.35 -35.26
C GLY A 405 13.34 19.52 -34.31
N VAL A 406 13.75 18.33 -34.74
CA VAL A 406 14.62 17.43 -33.97
C VAL A 406 15.67 16.82 -34.87
N LEU A 407 16.94 17.01 -34.49
CA LEU A 407 18.08 16.31 -35.06
C LEU A 407 18.70 15.45 -33.96
N VAL A 408 18.99 14.18 -34.27
CA VAL A 408 19.67 13.29 -33.33
C VAL A 408 20.93 12.74 -33.96
N THR A 409 22.02 12.77 -33.20
CA THR A 409 23.30 12.19 -33.60
C THR A 409 23.77 11.17 -32.58
N GLN A 410 24.48 10.14 -33.03
CA GLN A 410 25.16 9.17 -32.18
C GLN A 410 26.61 9.04 -32.64
N ALA A 411 27.57 9.21 -31.73
CA ALA A 411 29.00 9.27 -32.06
C ALA A 411 29.30 10.25 -33.23
N GLY A 412 28.60 11.40 -33.25
CA GLY A 412 28.75 12.45 -34.25
C GLY A 412 28.01 12.22 -35.58
N ARG A 413 27.36 11.07 -35.81
CA ARG A 413 26.63 10.78 -37.05
C ARG A 413 25.12 10.96 -36.87
N PRO A 414 24.39 11.58 -37.82
CA PRO A 414 22.93 11.63 -37.79
C PRO A 414 22.32 10.22 -37.73
N VAL A 415 21.34 10.04 -36.86
CA VAL A 415 20.62 8.77 -36.67
C VAL A 415 19.12 9.02 -36.58
N SER A 416 18.34 8.07 -37.08
CA SER A 416 16.88 8.13 -36.98
C SER A 416 16.43 8.03 -35.52
N ILE A 417 15.53 8.93 -35.11
CA ILE A 417 14.88 8.89 -33.79
C ILE A 417 14.15 7.55 -33.61
N TYR A 418 13.54 7.03 -34.68
CA TYR A 418 12.84 5.76 -34.64
C TYR A 418 13.79 4.60 -34.39
N ALA A 419 14.96 4.58 -35.03
CA ALA A 419 15.99 3.58 -34.79
C ALA A 419 16.47 3.63 -33.33
N LEU A 420 16.78 4.82 -32.80
CA LEU A 420 17.15 4.98 -31.39
C LEU A 420 16.04 4.55 -30.42
N SER A 421 14.78 4.83 -30.76
CA SER A 421 13.63 4.46 -29.92
C SER A 421 13.41 2.95 -29.79
N THR A 422 14.04 2.13 -30.63
CA THR A 422 14.04 0.66 -30.48
C THR A 422 14.93 0.21 -29.32
N THR A 423 15.88 1.05 -28.88
CA THR A 423 16.76 0.76 -27.74
C THR A 423 15.95 0.69 -26.46
N ARG A 424 16.00 -0.45 -25.78
CA ARG A 424 15.37 -0.66 -24.47
C ARG A 424 16.22 -0.06 -23.34
N GLN A 425 15.59 0.24 -22.22
CA GLN A 425 16.33 0.47 -20.97
C GLN A 425 17.04 -0.81 -20.53
N ASP A 426 17.85 -0.70 -19.47
CA ASP A 426 18.68 -1.81 -19.02
C ASP A 426 17.85 -3.08 -18.77
N PRO A 427 18.30 -4.23 -19.32
CA PRO A 427 17.60 -5.49 -19.14
C PRO A 427 17.67 -5.95 -17.69
N LEU A 428 16.92 -7.00 -17.39
CA LEU A 428 17.00 -7.63 -16.08
C LEU A 428 18.44 -8.17 -15.86
N PRO A 429 19.05 -7.94 -14.68
CA PRO A 429 20.32 -8.55 -14.33
C PRO A 429 20.31 -10.07 -14.51
N ALA A 430 21.39 -10.62 -15.07
CA ALA A 430 21.47 -12.02 -15.50
C ALA A 430 21.21 -13.03 -14.36
N ASP A 431 21.57 -12.68 -13.13
CA ASP A 431 21.34 -13.47 -11.92
C ASP A 431 19.85 -13.59 -11.55
N LEU A 432 19.02 -12.63 -11.96
CA LEU A 432 17.58 -12.60 -11.67
C LEU A 432 16.74 -13.30 -12.76
N VAL A 433 17.32 -13.57 -13.94
CA VAL A 433 16.62 -14.16 -15.09
C VAL A 433 15.95 -15.52 -14.76
N PRO A 434 16.61 -16.50 -14.10
CA PRO A 434 15.97 -17.79 -13.85
C PRO A 434 14.75 -17.70 -12.92
N ALA A 435 14.78 -16.81 -11.93
CA ALA A 435 13.63 -16.58 -11.05
C ALA A 435 12.49 -15.88 -11.80
N PHE A 436 12.84 -14.92 -12.66
CA PHE A 436 11.89 -14.18 -13.47
C PHE A 436 11.19 -15.07 -14.51
N SER A 437 11.89 -15.96 -15.21
CA SER A 437 11.28 -16.88 -16.19
C SER A 437 10.18 -17.75 -15.57
N ARG A 438 10.41 -18.33 -14.39
CA ARG A 438 9.36 -19.08 -13.65
C ARG A 438 8.15 -18.21 -13.29
N GLN A 439 8.41 -16.94 -12.95
CA GLN A 439 7.34 -15.99 -12.66
C GLN A 439 6.54 -15.63 -13.91
N VAL A 440 7.21 -15.47 -15.06
CA VAL A 440 6.57 -15.23 -16.37
C VAL A 440 5.66 -16.39 -16.74
N GLU A 441 6.12 -17.64 -16.60
CA GLU A 441 5.31 -18.83 -16.84
C GLU A 441 4.06 -18.86 -15.95
N THR A 442 4.24 -18.63 -14.64
CA THR A 442 3.14 -18.65 -13.67
C THR A 442 2.12 -17.56 -13.96
N HIS A 443 2.57 -16.31 -14.16
CA HIS A 443 1.68 -15.19 -14.43
C HIS A 443 1.03 -15.31 -15.83
N GLY A 444 1.77 -15.76 -16.83
CA GLY A 444 1.27 -16.01 -18.18
C GLY A 444 0.18 -17.07 -18.21
N ALA A 445 0.33 -18.15 -17.44
CA ALA A 445 -0.70 -19.17 -17.26
C ALA A 445 -1.97 -18.60 -16.61
N LEU A 446 -1.84 -17.77 -15.56
CA LEU A 446 -2.98 -17.10 -14.93
C LEU A 446 -3.73 -16.17 -15.89
N LEU A 447 -3.01 -15.40 -16.72
CA LEU A 447 -3.64 -14.56 -17.74
C LEU A 447 -4.34 -15.41 -18.80
N SER A 448 -3.69 -16.47 -19.28
CA SER A 448 -4.22 -17.32 -20.36
C SER A 448 -5.44 -18.13 -19.93
N ALA A 449 -5.56 -18.47 -18.64
CA ALA A 449 -6.71 -19.15 -18.06
C ALA A 449 -7.99 -18.28 -18.01
N LEU A 450 -7.89 -16.97 -18.23
CA LEU A 450 -9.05 -16.07 -18.28
C LEU A 450 -9.93 -16.41 -19.49
N GLN A 451 -11.12 -16.94 -19.21
CA GLN A 451 -12.15 -17.20 -20.22
C GLN A 451 -13.01 -15.95 -20.41
N PHE A 452 -13.11 -15.50 -21.67
CA PHE A 452 -13.93 -14.35 -22.04
C PHE A 452 -15.36 -14.82 -22.32
N ASP A 453 -16.32 -14.21 -21.65
CA ASP A 453 -17.73 -14.40 -21.97
C ASP A 453 -18.10 -13.77 -23.33
N ALA A 454 -19.36 -13.94 -23.74
CA ALA A 454 -19.88 -13.38 -24.99
C ALA A 454 -19.78 -11.83 -25.05
N MET A 455 -19.72 -11.16 -23.89
CA MET A 455 -19.53 -9.71 -23.77
C MET A 455 -18.05 -9.31 -23.77
N GLY A 456 -17.13 -10.28 -23.80
CA GLY A 456 -15.69 -10.05 -23.77
C GLY A 456 -15.16 -9.71 -22.38
N LEU A 457 -15.81 -10.22 -21.33
CA LEU A 457 -15.41 -10.03 -19.94
C LEU A 457 -14.85 -11.34 -19.38
N ALA A 458 -13.75 -11.26 -18.65
CA ALA A 458 -13.17 -12.39 -17.95
C ALA A 458 -12.75 -11.97 -16.55
N LYS A 459 -13.19 -12.69 -15.52
CA LYS A 459 -12.65 -12.57 -14.16
C LYS A 459 -12.23 -13.95 -13.69
N SER A 460 -11.07 -14.03 -13.05
CA SER A 460 -10.72 -15.23 -12.30
C SER A 460 -11.68 -15.37 -11.11
N THR A 461 -12.53 -16.39 -11.13
CA THR A 461 -13.29 -16.80 -9.96
C THR A 461 -12.35 -17.47 -8.97
N ALA A 462 -12.07 -16.76 -7.87
CA ALA A 462 -11.48 -17.25 -6.62
C ALA A 462 -9.97 -17.62 -6.58
N ASN A 463 -9.40 -17.33 -5.41
CA ASN A 463 -8.09 -17.69 -4.87
C ASN A 463 -7.37 -18.86 -5.57
N ALA A 464 -6.46 -18.55 -6.48
CA ALA A 464 -5.39 -19.47 -6.84
C ALA A 464 -4.35 -19.50 -5.70
N THR A 465 -4.71 -20.14 -4.59
CA THR A 465 -3.72 -20.61 -3.61
C THR A 465 -2.86 -21.64 -4.31
N VAL A 466 -1.60 -21.28 -4.56
CA VAL A 466 -0.56 -22.21 -4.98
C VAL A 466 -0.48 -23.30 -3.91
N LYS A 467 -0.93 -24.52 -4.25
CA LYS A 467 -0.63 -25.72 -3.47
C LYS A 467 0.89 -25.87 -3.46
N LYS A 468 1.50 -25.55 -2.33
CA LYS A 468 2.87 -25.96 -2.05
C LYS A 468 2.81 -27.47 -1.81
N GLU A 469 3.18 -28.26 -2.81
CA GLU A 469 3.40 -29.69 -2.61
C GLU A 469 4.51 -29.86 -1.59
N GLU A 470 4.12 -30.31 -0.41
CA GLU A 470 4.99 -30.71 0.67
C GLU A 470 5.59 -32.07 0.29
N LYS A 471 6.75 -32.02 -0.39
CA LYS A 471 7.52 -33.23 -0.67
C LYS A 471 8.12 -33.73 0.64
N THR A 472 7.48 -34.73 1.23
CA THR A 472 7.96 -35.42 2.42
C THR A 472 9.26 -36.14 2.08
N GLU A 473 10.38 -35.61 2.56
CA GLU A 473 11.70 -36.23 2.42
C GLU A 473 11.77 -37.42 3.40
N LYS A 474 11.62 -38.63 2.85
CA LYS A 474 11.78 -39.89 3.57
C LYS A 474 13.29 -40.14 3.72
N ALA A 475 13.75 -40.22 4.96
CA ALA A 475 15.16 -40.50 5.31
C ALA A 475 15.67 -41.80 4.65
N PRO A 476 16.90 -41.84 4.12
CA PRO A 476 17.45 -43.06 3.55
C PRO A 476 17.96 -44.01 4.64
N ALA A 477 17.69 -45.30 4.43
CA ALA A 477 18.11 -46.41 5.27
C ALA A 477 19.63 -46.63 5.24
N ALA A 478 20.16 -47.09 6.38
CA ALA A 478 21.55 -47.44 6.58
C ALA A 478 21.97 -48.65 5.71
N GLY A 479 23.02 -48.48 4.91
CA GLY A 479 23.72 -49.54 4.18
C GLY A 479 25.15 -49.73 4.70
N LYS A 480 25.51 -50.98 5.02
CA LYS A 480 26.84 -51.44 5.46
C LYS A 480 27.91 -51.35 4.34
N PRO A 481 29.22 -51.40 4.67
CA PRO A 481 30.31 -50.95 3.79
C PRO A 481 30.88 -52.05 2.89
N ALA A 482 31.38 -51.69 1.69
CA ALA A 482 32.13 -52.61 0.83
C ALA A 482 33.36 -51.95 0.16
N SER A 483 34.52 -52.50 0.51
CA SER A 483 35.79 -52.71 -0.20
C SER A 483 36.46 -51.60 -1.04
N ARG A 484 37.64 -51.19 -0.54
CA ARG A 484 38.79 -50.60 -1.26
C ARG A 484 39.22 -51.46 -2.47
N LYS A 485 39.48 -50.84 -3.61
CA LYS A 485 40.36 -51.37 -4.67
C LYS A 485 41.64 -50.53 -4.77
N ARG A 486 42.79 -51.20 -4.65
CA ARG A 486 44.15 -50.68 -4.83
C ARG A 486 44.51 -50.62 -6.31
N LYS A 487 45.28 -49.60 -6.71
CA LYS A 487 45.92 -49.43 -8.02
C LYS A 487 47.26 -50.20 -8.06
N PRO A 488 47.69 -50.80 -9.19
CA PRO A 488 48.97 -51.51 -9.28
C PRO A 488 50.15 -50.59 -9.69
N PRO A 489 51.41 -51.02 -9.47
CA PRO A 489 52.60 -50.18 -9.62
C PRO A 489 53.32 -50.38 -10.97
N VAL A 490 54.09 -49.39 -11.38
CA VAL A 490 55.21 -49.55 -12.32
C VAL A 490 56.41 -48.74 -11.80
N ARG A 491 57.57 -49.39 -11.81
CA ARG A 491 58.94 -49.01 -11.39
C ARG A 491 59.83 -48.90 -12.66
N PRO A 492 61.14 -48.55 -12.62
CA PRO A 492 62.09 -48.46 -11.50
C PRO A 492 62.17 -47.10 -10.80
#